data_AF-A0A6I9P2B6-F1
#
_entry.id   AF-A0A6I9P2B6-F1
#
_cell.length_a   1.000
_cell.length_b   1.000
_cell.length_c   1.000
_cell.angle_alpha   90.00
_cell.angle_beta   90.00
_cell.angle_gamma   90.00
#
_symmetry.space_group_name_H-M   'P 1'
#
loop_
_entity.id
_entity.type
_entity.pdbx_description
1 polymer ?
#
loop_
_entity_poly.entity_id
_entity_poly.type
_entity_poly.pdbx_seq_one_letter_code
_entity_poly.pdbx_strand_id
1 'polypeptide(L)'
;MGISEEIMGLTILAAGTSIPDLITSVIVARKGLGDMAVSSSVGSNIFDITIGLPVPWLIYTLLHNGEPVTVSSNGLFCAIVLLFIMLLFVIISIAVCRWKMSRMLGLTMFALYFVFLVLSVMLEDRILICPISI
;
A
#
# COMPACT_ATOMS: atom_id res chain seq x y z
N MET A 1 -18.47 18.31 11.89
CA MET A 1 -18.64 17.33 12.99
C MET A 1 -17.44 16.38 12.97
N GLY A 2 -16.38 16.72 13.70
CA GLY A 2 -15.61 15.76 14.52
C GLY A 2 -14.49 14.90 13.92
N ILE A 3 -14.31 14.77 12.60
CA ILE A 3 -13.25 13.91 12.04
C ILE A 3 -12.14 14.79 11.45
N SER A 4 -10.89 14.59 11.88
CA SER A 4 -9.72 15.28 11.33
C SER A 4 -9.62 15.01 9.82
N GLU A 5 -9.26 16.02 9.01
CA GLU A 5 -9.08 15.86 7.56
C GLU A 5 -8.11 14.74 7.22
N GLU A 6 -7.09 14.54 8.06
CA GLU A 6 -6.14 13.44 7.99
C GLU A 6 -6.82 12.07 8.11
N ILE A 7 -7.72 11.90 9.09
CA ILE A 7 -8.45 10.65 9.30
C ILE A 7 -9.39 10.41 8.12
N MET A 8 -10.07 11.45 7.63
CA MET A 8 -10.96 11.37 6.46
C MET A 8 -10.19 10.94 5.19
N GLY A 9 -8.99 11.48 4.98
CA GLY A 9 -8.07 11.08 3.91
C GLY A 9 -7.59 9.63 4.05
N LEU A 10 -7.09 9.29 5.23
CA LEU A 10 -6.48 7.98 5.51
C LEU A 10 -7.48 6.82 5.53
N THR A 11 -8.75 7.07 5.86
CA THR A 11 -9.76 6.00 6.00
C THR A 11 -10.84 6.04 4.93
N ILE A 12 -11.59 7.15 4.80
CA ILE A 12 -12.77 7.19 3.93
C ILE A 12 -12.37 7.27 2.47
N LEU A 13 -11.44 8.17 2.13
CA LEU A 13 -10.96 8.33 0.76
C LEU A 13 -10.16 7.10 0.31
N ALA A 14 -9.23 6.62 1.15
CA ALA A 14 -8.45 5.42 0.85
C ALA A 14 -9.31 4.14 0.72
N ALA A 15 -10.33 3.97 1.57
CA ALA A 15 -11.27 2.85 1.42
C ALA A 15 -12.15 3.02 0.18
N GLY A 16 -12.53 4.25 -0.17
CA GLY A 16 -13.37 4.57 -1.32
C GLY A 16 -12.73 4.19 -2.66
N THR A 17 -11.40 4.23 -2.78
CA THR A 17 -10.69 3.79 -3.99
C THR A 17 -10.46 2.28 -3.98
N SER A 18 -10.06 1.70 -2.85
CA SER A 18 -9.65 0.29 -2.76
C SER A 18 -10.83 -0.71 -2.74
N ILE A 19 -11.99 -0.32 -2.19
CA ILE A 19 -13.16 -1.24 -2.10
C ILE A 19 -13.73 -1.56 -3.49
N PRO A 20 -13.99 -0.60 -4.39
CA PRO A 20 -14.42 -0.90 -5.76
C PRO A 20 -13.42 -1.78 -6.51
N ASP A 21 -12.12 -1.50 -6.38
CA ASP A 21 -11.04 -2.28 -7.01
C ASP A 21 -10.99 -3.72 -6.48
N LEU A 22 -11.24 -3.92 -5.19
CA LEU A 22 -11.37 -5.25 -4.60
C LEU A 22 -12.58 -6.00 -5.19
N ILE A 23 -13.74 -5.34 -5.26
CA ILE A 23 -14.98 -5.95 -5.79
C ILE A 23 -14.78 -6.36 -7.25
N THR A 24 -14.24 -5.47 -8.08
CA THR A 24 -14.00 -5.74 -9.51
C THR A 24 -12.98 -6.87 -9.68
N SER A 25 -11.87 -6.84 -8.94
CA SER A 25 -10.86 -7.90 -8.93
C SER A 25 -11.44 -9.26 -8.54
N VAL A 26 -12.30 -9.32 -7.51
CA VAL A 26 -12.96 -10.57 -7.08
C VAL A 26 -13.92 -11.10 -8.15
N ILE A 27 -14.69 -10.22 -8.81
CA ILE A 27 -15.61 -10.63 -9.88
C ILE A 27 -14.84 -11.21 -11.07
N VAL A 28 -13.75 -10.56 -11.48
CA VAL A 28 -12.90 -11.00 -12.60
C VAL A 28 -12.19 -12.30 -12.26
N ALA A 29 -11.67 -12.44 -11.03
CA ALA A 29 -11.07 -13.68 -10.55
C ALA A 29 -12.08 -14.85 -10.54
N ARG A 30 -13.33 -14.62 -10.12
CA ARG A 30 -14.41 -15.64 -10.16
C ARG A 30 -14.79 -16.07 -11.57
N LYS A 31 -14.57 -15.23 -12.57
CA LYS A 31 -14.74 -15.57 -14.00
C LYS A 31 -13.57 -16.38 -14.57
N GLY A 32 -12.59 -16.78 -13.75
CA GLY A 32 -11.41 -17.52 -14.16
C GLY A 32 -10.27 -16.64 -14.71
N LEU A 33 -10.44 -15.31 -14.70
CA LEU A 33 -9.46 -14.34 -15.18
C LEU A 33 -8.57 -13.84 -14.03
N GLY A 34 -7.98 -14.76 -13.27
CA GLY A 34 -7.17 -14.43 -12.10
C GLY A 34 -5.96 -13.54 -12.41
N ASP A 35 -5.30 -13.77 -13.55
CA ASP A 35 -4.13 -12.98 -13.98
C ASP A 35 -4.50 -11.51 -14.23
N MET A 36 -5.71 -11.27 -14.76
CA MET A 36 -6.26 -9.93 -14.97
C MET A 36 -6.60 -9.24 -13.64
N ALA A 37 -7.13 -9.99 -12.68
CA ALA A 37 -7.41 -9.45 -11.35
C ALA A 37 -6.12 -9.02 -10.63
N VAL A 38 -5.06 -9.83 -10.71
CA VAL A 38 -3.75 -9.50 -10.12
C VAL A 38 -3.12 -8.31 -10.83
N SER A 39 -3.12 -8.28 -12.17
CA SER A 39 -2.52 -7.16 -12.91
C SER A 39 -3.26 -5.85 -12.69
N SER A 40 -4.59 -5.87 -12.60
CA SER A 40 -5.40 -4.69 -12.27
C SER A 40 -5.07 -4.15 -10.88
N SER A 41 -4.96 -5.03 -9.87
CA SER A 41 -4.63 -4.63 -8.50
C SER A 41 -3.22 -4.04 -8.40
N VAL A 42 -2.24 -4.64 -9.06
CA VAL A 42 -0.86 -4.11 -9.07
C VAL A 42 -0.79 -2.78 -9.85
N GLY A 43 -1.49 -2.69 -10.97
CA GLY A 43 -1.53 -1.48 -11.81
C GLY A 43 -2.15 -0.27 -11.10
N SER A 44 -3.23 -0.47 -10.33
CA SER A 44 -3.88 0.59 -9.56
C SER A 44 -2.91 1.23 -8.55
N ASN A 45 -2.21 0.41 -7.76
CA ASN A 45 -1.20 0.89 -6.81
C ASN A 45 -0.03 1.63 -7.50
N ILE A 46 0.41 1.14 -8.66
CA ILE A 46 1.46 1.83 -9.44
C ILE A 46 0.96 3.19 -9.92
N PHE A 47 -0.28 3.26 -10.41
CA PHE A 47 -0.89 4.51 -10.85
C PHE A 47 -1.04 5.52 -9.71
N ASP A 48 -1.47 5.08 -8.53
CA ASP A 48 -1.60 5.92 -7.35
C ASP A 48 -0.25 6.53 -6.94
N ILE A 49 0.83 5.75 -6.95
CA ILE A 49 2.16 6.25 -6.59
C ILE A 49 2.76 7.16 -7.68
N THR A 50 2.57 6.82 -8.96
CA THR A 50 3.22 7.52 -10.07
C THR A 50 2.45 8.74 -10.57
N ILE A 51 1.13 8.73 -10.43
CA ILE A 51 0.23 9.78 -10.93
C ILE A 51 -0.61 10.36 -9.79
N GLY A 52 -1.22 9.51 -8.95
CA GLY A 52 -2.11 9.95 -7.87
C GLY A 52 -1.44 10.86 -6.84
N LEU A 53 -0.22 10.55 -6.40
CA LEU A 53 0.56 11.38 -5.47
C LEU A 53 1.22 12.60 -6.12
N PRO A 54 1.91 12.49 -7.29
CA PRO A 54 2.68 13.61 -7.83
C PRO A 54 1.82 14.71 -8.45
N VAL A 55 0.65 14.39 -9.01
CA VAL A 55 -0.22 15.38 -9.67
C VAL A 55 -0.72 16.46 -8.70
N PRO A 56 -1.31 16.12 -7.52
CA PRO A 56 -1.70 17.12 -6.53
C PRO A 56 -0.53 17.96 -6.01
N TRP A 57 0.63 17.34 -5.76
CA TRP A 57 1.85 18.05 -5.36
C TRP A 57 2.35 19.02 -6.43
N LEU A 58 2.31 18.62 -7.69
CA LEU A 58 2.69 19.49 -8.81
C LEU A 58 1.74 20.70 -8.90
N ILE A 59 0.43 20.47 -8.82
CA ILE A 59 -0.58 21.55 -8.82
C ILE A 59 -0.34 22.49 -7.63
N TYR A 60 -0.13 21.94 -6.43
CA TYR A 60 0.14 22.73 -5.23
C TYR A 60 1.40 23.61 -5.39
N THR A 61 2.49 23.02 -5.88
CA THR A 61 3.77 23.70 -6.11
C THR A 61 3.64 24.82 -7.15
N LEU A 62 2.88 24.59 -8.21
CA LEU A 62 2.60 25.60 -9.24
C LEU A 62 1.78 26.78 -8.70
N LEU A 63 0.84 26.54 -7.79
CA LEU A 63 0.01 27.59 -7.19
C LEU A 63 0.74 28.38 -6.09
N HIS A 64 1.74 27.78 -5.42
CA HIS A 64 2.48 28.38 -4.32
C HIS A 64 3.91 28.80 -4.73
N ASN A 65 4.11 29.24 -5.97
CA ASN A 65 5.39 29.79 -6.45
C ASN A 65 6.62 28.89 -6.22
N GLY A 66 6.47 27.57 -6.25
CA GLY A 66 7.58 26.64 -6.07
C GLY A 66 7.95 26.34 -4.62
N GLU A 67 7.13 26.74 -3.64
CA GLU A 67 7.36 26.40 -2.24
C GLU A 67 7.36 24.88 -2.02
N PRO A 68 8.41 24.31 -1.39
CA PRO A 68 8.50 22.88 -1.17
C PRO A 68 7.52 22.42 -0.08
N VAL A 69 6.82 21.32 -0.33
CA VAL A 69 5.99 20.66 0.69
C VAL A 69 6.91 19.94 1.67
N THR A 70 6.92 20.38 2.93
CA THR A 70 7.72 19.73 3.97
C THR A 70 7.07 18.40 4.37
N VAL A 71 7.80 17.30 4.14
CA VAL A 71 7.40 15.96 4.57
C VAL A 71 8.15 15.66 5.87
N SER A 72 7.52 15.94 7.01
CA SER A 72 8.09 15.58 8.32
C SER A 72 7.77 14.13 8.60
N SER A 73 8.78 13.29 8.83
CA SER A 73 8.53 11.87 9.07
C SER A 73 9.63 11.20 9.89
N ASN A 74 9.51 11.30 11.20
CA ASN A 74 10.22 10.40 12.10
C ASN A 74 9.71 8.97 11.86
N GLY A 75 10.57 8.08 11.35
CA GLY A 75 10.23 6.66 11.10
C GLY A 75 9.91 6.29 9.65
N LEU A 76 9.91 7.25 8.71
CA LEU A 76 9.66 6.96 7.28
C LEU A 76 10.65 5.94 6.71
N PHE A 77 11.92 6.06 7.10
CA PHE A 77 12.97 5.15 6.63
C PHE A 77 12.66 3.70 7.01
N CYS A 78 12.26 3.45 8.27
CA CYS A 78 11.84 2.13 8.70
C CYS A 78 10.59 1.64 7.96
N ALA A 79 9.60 2.50 7.78
CA ALA A 79 8.39 2.15 7.03
C ALA A 79 8.72 1.75 5.58
N ILE A 80 9.60 2.49 4.90
CA ILE A 80 10.07 2.17 3.55
C ILE A 80 10.81 0.82 3.52
N VAL A 81 11.71 0.59 4.48
CA VAL A 81 12.45 -0.68 4.58
C VAL A 81 11.50 -1.86 4.82
N LEU A 82 10.53 -1.72 5.73
CA LEU A 82 9.52 -2.75 5.98
C LEU A 82 8.67 -3.04 4.73
N LEU A 83 8.21 -1.99 4.04
CA LEU A 83 7.46 -2.14 2.79
C LEU A 83 8.29 -2.85 1.72
N PHE A 84 9.57 -2.54 1.60
CA PHE A 84 10.48 -3.18 0.65
C PHE A 84 10.70 -4.66 0.96
N ILE A 85 10.92 -5.00 2.24
CA ILE A 85 11.05 -6.38 2.70
C ILE A 85 9.77 -7.16 2.39
N MET A 86 8.60 -6.57 2.65
CA MET A 86 7.31 -7.19 2.34
C MET A 86 7.11 -7.43 0.85
N LEU A 87 7.48 -6.47 0.01
CA LEU A 87 7.43 -6.62 -1.44
C LEU A 87 8.28 -7.81 -1.90
N LEU A 88 9.50 -7.97 -1.36
CA LEU A 88 10.37 -9.11 -1.66
C LEU A 88 9.73 -10.44 -1.25
N PHE A 89 9.17 -10.53 -0.05
CA PHE A 89 8.47 -11.75 0.41
C PHE A 89 7.29 -12.11 -0.48
N VAL A 90 6.50 -11.12 -0.91
CA VAL A 90 5.39 -11.33 -1.84
C VAL A 90 5.89 -11.88 -3.17
N ILE A 91 6.91 -11.26 -3.77
CA ILE A 91 7.48 -11.73 -5.04
C ILE A 91 8.03 -13.16 -4.92
N ILE A 92 8.77 -13.45 -3.85
CA ILE A 92 9.32 -14.79 -3.59
C ILE A 92 8.20 -15.82 -3.45
N SER A 93 7.14 -15.51 -2.70
CA SER A 93 6.02 -16.44 -2.51
C SER A 93 5.27 -16.75 -3.82
N ILE A 94 5.11 -15.75 -4.70
CA ILE A 94 4.52 -15.93 -6.04
C ILE A 94 5.44 -16.79 -6.91
N ALA A 95 6.75 -16.55 -6.86
CA ALA A 95 7.75 -17.32 -7.60
C ALA A 95 7.78 -18.80 -7.15
N VAL A 96 7.73 -19.06 -5.84
CA VAL A 96 7.64 -20.41 -5.27
C VAL A 96 6.35 -21.12 -5.69
N CYS A 97 5.24 -20.38 -5.79
CA CYS A 97 3.97 -20.89 -6.31
C CYS A 97 3.95 -21.04 -7.84
N ARG A 98 5.08 -20.90 -8.53
CA ARG A 98 5.23 -20.99 -9.99
C ARG A 98 4.24 -20.11 -10.75
N TRP A 99 3.97 -18.91 -10.26
CA TRP A 99 3.04 -17.96 -10.89
C TRP A 99 1.62 -18.53 -11.08
N LYS A 100 1.22 -19.49 -10.23
CA LYS A 100 -0.13 -20.05 -10.25
C LYS A 100 -0.94 -19.54 -9.07
N MET A 101 -2.12 -19.01 -9.37
CA MET A 101 -3.11 -18.59 -8.37
C MET A 101 -3.68 -19.82 -7.66
N SER A 102 -3.09 -20.20 -6.53
CA SER A 102 -3.54 -21.32 -5.69
C SER A 102 -4.18 -20.81 -4.40
N ARG A 103 -5.06 -21.63 -3.79
CA ARG A 103 -5.63 -21.30 -2.47
C ARG A 103 -4.54 -21.16 -1.40
N MET A 104 -3.45 -21.91 -1.54
CA MET A 104 -2.30 -21.83 -0.65
C MET A 104 -1.58 -20.49 -0.78
N LEU A 105 -1.38 -19.99 -2.00
CA LEU A 105 -0.82 -18.64 -2.25
C LEU A 105 -1.69 -17.56 -1.57
N GLY A 106 -3.01 -17.64 -1.73
CA GLY A 106 -3.93 -16.72 -1.07
C GLY A 106 -3.80 -16.74 0.46
N LEU A 107 -3.71 -17.92 1.07
CA LEU A 107 -3.50 -18.05 2.52
C LEU A 107 -2.15 -17.47 2.95
N THR A 108 -1.08 -17.71 2.19
CA THR A 108 0.24 -17.13 2.49
C THR A 108 0.25 -15.61 2.37
N MET A 109 -0.50 -15.03 1.40
CA MET A 109 -0.65 -13.58 1.27
C MET A 109 -1.36 -12.98 2.49
N PHE A 110 -2.44 -13.60 2.95
CA PHE A 110 -3.14 -13.16 4.17
C PHE A 110 -2.24 -13.24 5.41
N ALA A 111 -1.48 -14.32 5.55
CA ALA A 111 -0.54 -14.46 6.68
C ALA A 111 0.56 -13.39 6.65
N LEU A 112 1.17 -13.16 5.48
CA LEU A 112 2.16 -12.10 5.29
C LEU A 112 1.58 -10.72 5.62
N TYR A 113 0.37 -10.42 5.15
CA TYR A 113 -0.31 -9.16 5.44
C TYR A 113 -0.58 -8.99 6.94
N PHE A 114 -1.01 -10.04 7.64
CA PHE A 114 -1.24 -9.99 9.07
C PHE A 114 0.06 -9.75 9.86
N VAL A 115 1.14 -10.45 9.49
CA VAL A 115 2.48 -10.23 10.07
C VAL A 115 2.94 -8.78 9.83
N PHE A 116 2.75 -8.25 8.63
CA PHE A 116 3.07 -6.87 8.30
C PHE A 116 2.29 -5.87 9.16
N LEU A 117 0.98 -6.05 9.31
CA LEU A 117 0.16 -5.19 10.16
C LEU A 117 0.65 -5.20 11.61
N VAL A 118 0.93 -6.38 12.16
CA VAL A 118 1.46 -6.51 13.52
C VAL A 118 2.80 -5.77 13.63
N LEU A 119 3.75 -6.02 12.73
CA LEU A 119 5.05 -5.35 12.74
C LEU A 119 4.93 -3.82 12.58
N SER A 120 4.01 -3.35 11.75
CA SER A 120 3.80 -1.92 11.51
C SER A 120 3.20 -1.25 12.75
N VAL A 121 2.21 -1.86 13.39
CA VAL A 121 1.63 -1.38 14.66
C VAL A 121 2.68 -1.38 15.77
N MET A 122 3.48 -2.45 15.89
CA MET A 122 4.55 -2.51 16.90
C MET A 122 5.65 -1.46 16.67
N LEU A 123 5.86 -1.03 15.42
CA LEU A 123 6.77 0.06 15.06
C LEU A 123 6.21 1.42 15.47
N GLU A 124 4.92 1.65 15.20
CA GLU A 124 4.19 2.87 15.54
C GLU A 124 4.10 3.07 17.07
N ASP A 125 3.78 2.00 17.81
CA ASP A 125 3.70 1.98 19.28
C ASP A 125 5.08 2.12 19.97
N ARG A 126 6.17 2.36 19.22
CA ARG A 126 7.57 2.50 19.69
C ARG A 126 8.10 1.28 20.45
N ILE A 127 7.41 0.13 20.40
CA ILE A 127 7.85 -1.12 21.02
C ILE A 127 9.06 -1.66 20.24
N LEU A 128 9.02 -1.54 18.92
CA LEU A 128 10.18 -1.72 18.05
C LEU A 128 10.87 -0.37 17.84
N ILE A 129 12.03 -0.20 18.48
CA ILE A 129 12.86 1.00 18.30
C ILE A 129 13.49 0.91 16.92
N CYS A 130 13.12 1.82 16.03
CA CYS A 130 13.85 2.07 14.79
C CYS A 130 15.32 2.36 15.12
N PRO A 131 16.27 1.49 14.72
CA PRO A 131 17.68 1.70 15.05
C PRO A 131 18.31 2.89 14.29
N ILE A 132 17.55 3.49 13.37
CA ILE A 132 18.02 4.52 12.43
C ILE A 132 17.01 5.67 12.51
N SER A 133 17.22 6.59 13.46
CA SER A 133 16.58 7.91 13.46
C SER A 133 17.54 8.85 12.74
N ILE A 134 17.18 9.27 11.54
CA ILE A 134 17.82 10.38 10.82
C ILE A 134 17.21 11.68 11.30
#